data_AF-A0A930QJ69-F1
#
_entry.id   AF-A0A930QJ69-F1
#
_cell.length_a   1.000
_cell.length_b   1.000
_cell.length_c   1.000
_cell.angle_alpha   90.00
_cell.angle_beta   90.00
_cell.angle_gamma   90.00
#
_symmetry.space_group_name_H-M   'P 1'
#
loop_
_entity.id
_entity.type
_entity.pdbx_description
1 polymer ?
#
loop_
_entity_poly.entity_id
_entity_poly.type
_entity_poly.pdbx_seq_one_letter_code
_entity_poly.pdbx_strand_id
1 'polypeptide(L)'
;MAKDYDTATAPYNFVSLPQGVLTSPIEGDAMSDAERVENYRAHVLAKGRLSGRIDLEIKTLTPVFIGTGVDAGNAVENFFAPTGIPIIPGSSLRGMIKNLFKIVTCSAMRAGEDYHDQVLYFRTMAEIKDNMRKLYTTEMATTVRKGTNTISETKAEAGYLVQQTGDDGYYICPAEFDIMNYGGGRQPENEVRWGEPGSGRADCHTGRMSKKATYTRHRDPDWTQRIPIPDNVVQAYREDSSRKGVELLDEEKGNFCAKKGNAAASFTGWDDIRFVAPCFYKTDAQGEIAHFGFGRFYRIAYHMSIGDHVLRMESDRIDYTDALFGRREERERARVGREQTNRRSGCKELWASRLAFADAVPKETPRTEAPHFPQILSAPKPTAVQLYLEQKTGADRL
;
A
#
# COMPACT_ATOMS: atom_id res chain seq x y z
N MET A 1 2.21 -0.06 -43.85
CA MET A 1 1.58 0.80 -42.84
C MET A 1 1.75 0.11 -41.49
N ALA A 2 2.56 0.69 -40.61
CA ALA A 2 2.90 0.11 -39.32
C ALA A 2 1.66 0.08 -38.42
N LYS A 3 1.42 -1.06 -37.76
CA LYS A 3 0.48 -1.16 -36.65
C LYS A 3 1.24 -0.73 -35.40
N ASP A 4 0.95 0.48 -34.93
CA ASP A 4 1.28 0.92 -33.57
C ASP A 4 0.51 0.02 -32.60
N TYR A 5 1.21 -0.89 -31.95
CA TYR A 5 0.74 -1.57 -30.75
C TYR A 5 1.67 -1.19 -29.60
N ASP A 6 1.56 0.05 -29.15
CA ASP A 6 2.35 0.60 -28.03
C ASP A 6 1.52 0.77 -26.75
N THR A 7 0.29 0.24 -26.72
CA THR A 7 -0.59 0.34 -25.55
C THR A 7 -0.77 -1.02 -24.90
N ALA A 8 -0.33 -1.14 -23.64
CA ALA A 8 -0.68 -2.28 -22.80
C ALA A 8 -2.21 -2.29 -22.62
N THR A 9 -2.91 -3.21 -23.27
CA THR A 9 -4.33 -3.46 -23.03
C THR A 9 -4.44 -4.36 -21.81
N ALA A 10 -4.57 -3.74 -20.64
CA ALA A 10 -5.10 -4.48 -19.49
C ALA A 10 -6.50 -5.01 -19.86
N PRO A 11 -6.97 -6.14 -19.29
CA PRO A 11 -8.35 -6.61 -19.47
C PRO A 11 -9.41 -5.64 -18.90
N TYR A 12 -8.95 -4.50 -18.36
CA TYR A 12 -9.75 -3.42 -17.81
C TYR A 12 -9.64 -2.18 -18.70
N ASN A 13 -10.77 -1.74 -19.26
CA ASN A 13 -10.89 -0.43 -19.91
C ASN A 13 -11.02 0.64 -18.81
N PHE A 14 -9.89 1.09 -18.26
CA PHE A 14 -9.88 2.16 -17.27
C PHE A 14 -10.52 3.43 -17.86
N VAL A 15 -11.35 4.10 -17.05
CA VAL A 15 -11.84 5.43 -17.40
C VAL A 15 -10.82 6.44 -16.91
N SER A 16 -10.47 7.39 -17.79
CA SER A 16 -9.61 8.51 -17.41
C SER A 16 -10.18 9.20 -16.18
N LEU A 17 -9.30 9.59 -15.26
CA LEU A 17 -9.72 10.42 -14.13
C LEU A 17 -10.38 11.71 -14.65
N PRO A 18 -11.48 12.18 -14.03
CA PRO A 18 -12.05 13.47 -14.37
C PRO A 18 -11.01 14.60 -14.29
N GLN A 19 -11.19 15.68 -15.04
CA GLN A 19 -10.25 16.80 -15.06
C GLN A 19 -10.39 17.76 -13.87
N GLY A 20 -11.46 17.60 -13.09
CA GLY A 20 -11.73 18.33 -11.86
C GLY A 20 -12.92 17.73 -11.12
N VAL A 21 -13.04 18.05 -9.84
CA VAL A 21 -14.14 17.59 -8.99
C VAL A 21 -15.37 18.46 -9.22
N LEU A 22 -16.52 17.84 -9.44
CA LEU A 22 -17.80 18.56 -9.50
C LEU A 22 -18.32 18.79 -8.07
N THR A 23 -18.28 20.05 -7.64
CA THR A 23 -18.76 20.45 -6.33
C THR A 23 -20.28 20.40 -6.25
N SER A 24 -20.80 19.93 -5.12
CA SER A 24 -22.23 19.99 -4.82
C SER A 24 -22.67 21.43 -4.61
N PRO A 25 -23.90 21.81 -5.02
CA PRO A 25 -24.50 23.10 -4.67
C PRO A 25 -24.60 23.36 -3.16
N ILE A 26 -24.47 22.31 -2.33
CA ILE A 26 -24.42 22.44 -0.86
C ILE A 26 -23.13 23.12 -0.39
N GLU A 27 -22.03 23.02 -1.14
CA GLU A 27 -20.78 23.70 -0.79
C GLU A 27 -21.01 25.22 -0.65
N GLY A 28 -21.71 25.81 -1.63
CA GLY A 28 -21.89 27.26 -1.69
C GLY A 28 -20.55 28.00 -1.65
N ASP A 29 -20.48 29.04 -0.83
CA ASP A 29 -19.26 29.81 -0.55
C ASP A 29 -18.66 29.46 0.83
N ALA A 30 -18.93 28.26 1.34
CA ALA A 30 -18.42 27.85 2.66
C ALA A 30 -16.89 27.81 2.68
N MET A 31 -16.31 28.40 3.72
CA MET A 31 -14.87 28.47 3.97
C MET A 31 -14.47 27.61 5.18
N SER A 32 -15.43 26.98 5.86
CA SER A 32 -15.20 26.11 7.01
C SER A 32 -16.19 24.93 7.05
N ASP A 33 -15.80 23.87 7.75
CA ASP A 33 -16.66 22.71 7.96
C ASP A 33 -17.94 23.05 8.74
N ALA A 34 -17.90 24.04 9.64
CA ALA A 34 -19.08 24.51 10.35
C ALA A 34 -20.10 25.14 9.40
N GLU A 35 -19.65 25.97 8.45
CA GLU A 35 -20.50 26.54 7.40
C GLU A 35 -21.03 25.47 6.45
N ARG A 36 -20.20 24.48 6.08
CA ARG A 36 -20.64 23.33 5.26
C ARG A 36 -21.76 22.54 5.95
N VAL A 37 -21.64 22.31 7.26
CA VAL A 37 -22.67 21.64 8.06
C VAL A 37 -23.96 22.46 8.10
N GLU A 38 -23.87 23.78 8.24
CA GLU A 38 -25.05 24.66 8.23
C GLU A 38 -25.72 24.70 6.85
N ASN A 39 -24.95 24.83 5.77
CA ASN A 39 -25.44 24.76 4.40
C ASN A 39 -26.15 23.43 4.13
N TYR A 40 -25.56 22.32 4.59
CA TYR A 40 -26.16 21.00 4.50
C TYR A 40 -27.49 20.93 5.26
N ARG A 41 -27.52 21.41 6.51
CA ARG A 41 -28.72 21.43 7.34
C ARG A 41 -29.84 22.25 6.68
N ALA A 42 -29.52 23.46 6.20
CA ALA A 42 -30.45 24.32 5.49
C ALA A 42 -30.97 23.63 4.20
N HIS A 43 -30.11 22.97 3.44
CA HIS A 43 -30.50 22.24 2.24
C HIS A 43 -31.50 21.12 2.55
N VAL A 44 -31.25 20.34 3.61
CA VAL A 44 -32.09 19.19 4.00
C VAL A 44 -33.44 19.65 4.55
N LEU A 45 -33.47 20.74 5.33
CA LEU A 45 -34.70 21.28 5.94
C LEU A 45 -35.52 22.20 5.00
N ALA A 46 -35.01 22.49 3.81
CA ALA A 46 -35.70 23.32 2.83
C ALA A 46 -37.10 22.77 2.50
N LYS A 47 -38.08 23.67 2.31
CA LYS A 47 -39.44 23.28 1.94
C LYS A 47 -39.45 22.58 0.57
N GLY A 48 -40.29 21.56 0.42
CA GLY A 48 -40.46 20.82 -0.84
C GLY A 48 -39.43 19.71 -1.09
N ARG A 49 -38.55 19.40 -0.12
CA ARG A 49 -37.66 18.23 -0.20
C ARG A 49 -38.46 16.94 -0.08
N LEU A 50 -38.16 15.99 -0.95
CA LEU A 50 -38.81 14.67 -0.96
C LEU A 50 -38.01 13.67 -0.13
N SER A 51 -38.74 12.80 0.56
CA SER A 51 -38.21 11.61 1.25
C SER A 51 -39.13 10.43 0.97
N GLY A 52 -38.56 9.23 0.84
CA GLY A 52 -39.37 8.05 0.57
C GLY A 52 -38.51 6.82 0.37
N ARG A 53 -39.12 5.80 -0.25
CA ARG A 53 -38.51 4.52 -0.54
C ARG A 53 -38.55 4.28 -2.04
N ILE A 54 -37.47 3.74 -2.59
CA ILE A 54 -37.39 3.26 -3.97
C ILE A 54 -37.24 1.75 -3.89
N ASP A 55 -38.21 1.02 -4.43
CA ASP A 55 -38.12 -0.42 -4.59
C ASP A 55 -37.44 -0.74 -5.92
N LEU A 56 -36.38 -1.55 -5.85
CA LEU A 56 -35.58 -1.95 -7.01
C LEU A 56 -35.75 -3.42 -7.27
N GLU A 57 -35.98 -3.77 -8.54
CA GLU A 57 -35.89 -5.13 -9.03
C GLU A 57 -34.60 -5.29 -9.83
N ILE A 58 -33.74 -6.23 -9.42
CA ILE A 58 -32.43 -6.45 -10.02
C ILE A 58 -32.43 -7.82 -10.69
N LYS A 59 -32.06 -7.86 -11.97
CA LYS A 59 -31.91 -9.10 -12.74
C LYS A 59 -30.44 -9.40 -12.98
N THR A 60 -30.00 -10.60 -12.63
CA THR A 60 -28.65 -11.10 -12.95
C THR A 60 -28.59 -11.46 -14.44
N LEU A 61 -27.85 -10.68 -15.23
CA LEU A 61 -27.67 -10.95 -16.67
C LEU A 61 -26.60 -12.00 -16.95
N THR A 62 -25.62 -12.11 -16.05
CA THR A 62 -24.57 -13.14 -16.01
C THR A 62 -24.54 -13.77 -14.62
N PRO A 63 -23.88 -14.93 -14.45
CA PRO A 63 -23.66 -15.52 -13.13
C PRO A 63 -23.00 -14.51 -12.18
N VAL A 64 -23.57 -14.36 -10.98
CA VAL A 64 -23.07 -13.42 -9.96
C VAL A 64 -22.37 -14.19 -8.86
N PHE A 65 -21.14 -13.78 -8.55
CA PHE A 65 -20.42 -14.27 -7.40
C PHE A 65 -20.76 -13.42 -6.17
N ILE A 66 -21.23 -14.08 -5.11
CA ILE A 66 -21.48 -13.47 -3.80
C ILE A 66 -20.45 -14.08 -2.85
N GLY A 67 -19.47 -13.29 -2.41
CA GLY A 67 -18.42 -13.78 -1.52
C GLY A 67 -19.03 -14.20 -0.19
N THR A 68 -18.82 -15.43 0.26
CA THR A 68 -19.54 -16.02 1.41
C THR A 68 -18.92 -15.71 2.78
N GLY A 69 -18.05 -14.72 2.92
CA GLY A 69 -17.28 -14.51 4.17
C GLY A 69 -15.93 -15.25 4.14
N VAL A 70 -15.22 -15.24 5.26
CA VAL A 70 -13.86 -15.82 5.39
C VAL A 70 -13.99 -17.24 5.97
N ASP A 71 -13.20 -18.20 5.47
CA ASP A 71 -13.14 -19.55 6.05
C ASP A 71 -12.73 -19.48 7.53
N ALA A 72 -13.67 -19.78 8.43
CA ALA A 72 -13.41 -19.95 9.86
C ALA A 72 -12.99 -21.41 10.18
N GLY A 73 -12.17 -22.02 9.32
CA GLY A 73 -11.80 -23.44 9.42
C GLY A 73 -12.89 -24.38 8.93
N ASN A 74 -13.35 -25.33 9.77
CA ASN A 74 -14.26 -26.43 9.38
C ASN A 74 -15.73 -26.02 9.17
N ALA A 75 -16.06 -24.74 9.25
CA ALA A 75 -17.39 -24.22 8.97
C ALA A 75 -17.28 -23.04 8.01
N VAL A 76 -17.87 -23.18 6.82
CA VAL A 76 -18.14 -22.04 5.94
C VAL A 76 -19.25 -21.25 6.63
N GLU A 77 -18.89 -20.15 7.30
CA GLU A 77 -19.89 -19.21 7.79
C GLU A 77 -20.56 -18.58 6.58
N ASN A 78 -21.76 -19.03 6.22
CA ASN A 78 -22.55 -18.48 5.12
C ASN A 78 -23.12 -17.09 5.49
N PHE A 79 -22.24 -16.10 5.70
CA PHE A 79 -22.58 -14.77 6.24
C PHE A 79 -23.62 -14.02 5.39
N PHE A 80 -23.69 -14.30 4.08
CA PHE A 80 -24.67 -13.74 3.16
C PHE A 80 -25.68 -14.76 2.62
N ALA A 81 -25.89 -15.84 3.37
CA ALA A 81 -27.02 -16.74 3.22
C ALA A 81 -27.53 -17.19 4.59
N PRO A 82 -27.97 -16.26 5.47
CA PRO A 82 -28.38 -16.56 6.85
C PRO A 82 -29.57 -17.52 6.93
N THR A 83 -30.36 -17.62 5.86
CA THR A 83 -31.49 -18.56 5.71
C THR A 83 -31.17 -19.73 4.77
N GLY A 84 -29.90 -19.90 4.37
CA GLY A 84 -29.47 -20.85 3.32
C GLY A 84 -29.73 -20.36 1.89
N ILE A 85 -30.40 -19.22 1.72
CA ILE A 85 -30.65 -18.57 0.44
C ILE A 85 -29.66 -17.41 0.26
N PRO A 86 -28.88 -17.36 -0.84
CA PRO A 86 -27.96 -16.26 -1.08
C PRO A 86 -28.70 -14.94 -1.26
N ILE A 87 -28.22 -13.90 -0.59
CA ILE A 87 -28.72 -12.52 -0.70
C ILE A 87 -27.60 -11.59 -1.16
N ILE A 88 -27.96 -10.50 -1.85
CA ILE A 88 -26.99 -9.43 -2.11
C ILE A 88 -27.09 -8.41 -0.96
N PRO A 89 -26.00 -8.19 -0.21
CA PRO A 89 -26.06 -7.32 0.96
C PRO A 89 -26.35 -5.87 0.59
N GLY A 90 -27.16 -5.19 1.39
CA GLY A 90 -27.45 -3.76 1.24
C GLY A 90 -26.19 -2.91 1.30
N SER A 91 -25.18 -3.31 2.09
CA SER A 91 -23.86 -2.67 2.13
C SER A 91 -23.10 -2.79 0.79
N SER A 92 -23.20 -3.93 0.12
CA SER A 92 -22.58 -4.16 -1.19
C SER A 92 -23.28 -3.34 -2.27
N LEU A 93 -24.62 -3.30 -2.26
CA LEU A 93 -25.40 -2.43 -3.15
C LEU A 93 -25.08 -0.95 -2.90
N ARG A 94 -24.98 -0.52 -1.64
CA ARG A 94 -24.57 0.84 -1.27
C ARG A 94 -23.21 1.18 -1.86
N GLY A 95 -22.22 0.30 -1.71
CA GLY A 95 -20.87 0.51 -2.25
C GLY A 95 -20.86 0.60 -3.78
N MET A 96 -21.57 -0.31 -4.46
CA MET A 96 -21.72 -0.34 -5.91
C MET A 96 -22.35 0.96 -6.44
N ILE A 97 -23.50 1.37 -5.87
CA ILE A 97 -24.20 2.59 -6.30
C ILE A 97 -23.37 3.83 -5.95
N LYS A 98 -22.71 3.86 -4.79
CA LYS A 98 -21.80 4.96 -4.43
C LYS A 98 -20.70 5.13 -5.49
N ASN A 99 -20.04 4.05 -5.89
CA ASN A 99 -18.95 4.13 -6.87
C ASN A 99 -19.44 4.56 -8.25
N LEU A 100 -20.60 4.05 -8.70
CA LEU A 100 -21.25 4.53 -9.91
C LEU A 100 -21.58 6.02 -9.85
N PHE A 101 -22.15 6.45 -8.74
CA PHE A 101 -22.52 7.84 -8.53
C PHE A 101 -21.28 8.76 -8.55
N LYS A 102 -20.16 8.33 -7.92
CA LYS A 102 -18.89 9.04 -7.97
C LYS A 102 -18.39 9.23 -9.40
N ILE A 103 -18.46 8.20 -10.23
CA ILE A 103 -18.06 8.26 -11.63
C ILE A 103 -18.91 9.26 -12.40
N VAL A 104 -20.24 9.11 -12.33
CA VAL A 104 -21.18 9.94 -13.10
C VAL A 104 -21.12 11.41 -12.68
N THR A 105 -20.81 11.68 -11.42
CA THR A 105 -20.75 13.04 -10.87
C THR A 105 -19.33 13.61 -10.78
N CYS A 106 -18.31 12.94 -11.33
CA CYS A 106 -16.91 13.38 -11.22
C CYS A 106 -16.53 13.75 -9.77
N SER A 107 -16.94 12.93 -8.81
CA SER A 107 -16.66 13.17 -7.38
C SER A 107 -15.17 12.99 -7.05
N ALA A 108 -14.74 13.57 -5.93
CA ALA A 108 -13.35 13.49 -5.48
C ALA A 108 -12.89 12.06 -5.23
N MET A 109 -11.60 11.81 -5.49
CA MET A 109 -10.93 10.58 -5.06
C MET A 109 -10.20 10.85 -3.75
N ARG A 110 -10.46 10.03 -2.72
CA ARG A 110 -9.95 10.22 -1.37
C ARG A 110 -9.01 9.10 -0.97
N ALA A 111 -7.87 9.50 -0.41
CA ALA A 111 -6.94 8.59 0.23
C ALA A 111 -7.63 7.87 1.40
N GLY A 112 -7.39 6.55 1.52
CA GLY A 112 -8.00 5.69 2.54
C GLY A 112 -9.44 5.24 2.24
N GLU A 113 -10.12 5.84 1.26
CA GLU A 113 -11.43 5.39 0.79
C GLU A 113 -11.35 4.76 -0.60
N ASP A 114 -10.85 5.51 -1.59
CA ASP A 114 -10.81 5.09 -2.99
C ASP A 114 -9.49 4.46 -3.39
N TYR A 115 -8.41 5.00 -2.83
CA TYR A 115 -7.06 4.52 -3.03
C TYR A 115 -6.30 4.52 -1.71
N HIS A 116 -5.34 3.61 -1.59
CA HIS A 116 -4.39 3.63 -0.49
C HIS A 116 -3.17 4.42 -0.95
N ASP A 117 -2.95 5.57 -0.32
CA ASP A 117 -1.78 6.39 -0.63
C ASP A 117 -0.53 5.75 -0.03
N GLN A 118 0.43 5.40 -0.87
CA GLN A 118 1.67 4.74 -0.52
C GLN A 118 2.68 4.95 -1.64
N VAL A 119 3.97 4.82 -1.33
CA VAL A 119 5.03 4.76 -2.34
C VAL A 119 5.24 3.33 -2.79
N LEU A 120 5.40 3.13 -4.09
CA LEU A 120 5.73 1.81 -4.62
C LEU A 120 7.24 1.57 -4.51
N TYR A 121 7.64 0.30 -4.49
CA TYR A 121 9.04 -0.10 -4.43
C TYR A 121 9.47 -0.78 -5.73
N PHE A 122 10.72 -0.55 -6.12
CA PHE A 122 11.30 -1.19 -7.29
C PHE A 122 12.76 -1.58 -7.07
N ARG A 123 13.17 -2.60 -7.82
CA ARG A 123 14.56 -3.00 -8.00
C ARG A 123 14.71 -3.57 -9.39
N THR A 124 15.56 -2.96 -10.19
CA THR A 124 15.77 -3.44 -11.56
C THR A 124 17.23 -3.25 -11.98
N MET A 125 17.95 -4.37 -11.97
CA MET A 125 19.35 -4.46 -12.39
C MET A 125 19.51 -5.12 -13.77
N ALA A 126 18.47 -5.82 -14.23
CA ALA A 126 18.53 -6.73 -15.38
C ALA A 126 17.41 -6.50 -16.41
N GLU A 127 16.65 -5.41 -16.32
CA GLU A 127 15.65 -5.09 -17.35
C GLU A 127 16.29 -4.75 -18.69
N ILE A 128 15.54 -5.09 -19.74
CA ILE A 128 15.82 -4.70 -21.12
C ILE A 128 15.51 -3.21 -21.33
N LYS A 129 14.46 -2.67 -20.67
CA LYS A 129 14.08 -1.26 -20.75
C LYS A 129 15.04 -0.39 -19.93
N ASP A 130 15.58 0.63 -20.60
CA ASP A 130 16.76 1.33 -20.11
C ASP A 130 16.46 2.34 -18.98
N ASN A 131 15.27 2.95 -18.96
CA ASN A 131 14.98 4.08 -18.06
C ASN A 131 14.93 3.68 -16.58
N MET A 132 14.14 2.65 -16.25
CA MET A 132 14.02 2.18 -14.86
C MET A 132 15.32 1.56 -14.34
N ARG A 133 16.03 0.84 -15.21
CA ARG A 133 17.36 0.29 -14.89
C ARG A 133 18.34 1.42 -14.61
N LYS A 134 18.44 2.42 -15.49
CA LYS A 134 19.31 3.59 -15.30
C LYS A 134 19.01 4.31 -14.00
N LEU A 135 17.73 4.55 -13.69
CA LEU A 135 17.31 5.20 -12.45
C LEU A 135 17.84 4.41 -11.23
N TYR A 136 17.54 3.11 -11.18
CA TYR A 136 17.97 2.25 -10.07
C TYR A 136 19.51 2.16 -9.97
N THR A 137 20.20 1.91 -11.09
CA THR A 137 21.67 1.77 -11.09
C THR A 137 22.36 3.07 -10.73
N THR A 138 21.83 4.22 -11.15
CA THR A 138 22.38 5.54 -10.80
C THR A 138 22.33 5.74 -9.30
N GLU A 139 21.23 5.34 -8.67
CA GLU A 139 21.03 5.50 -7.23
C GLU A 139 21.87 4.51 -6.41
N MET A 140 21.87 3.23 -6.81
CA MET A 140 22.33 2.12 -5.97
C MET A 140 23.69 1.53 -6.36
N ALA A 141 24.22 1.80 -7.56
CA ALA A 141 25.39 1.10 -8.07
C ALA A 141 26.41 1.99 -8.78
N THR A 142 27.67 1.59 -8.69
CA THR A 142 28.75 2.10 -9.55
C THR A 142 29.35 0.95 -10.34
N THR A 143 29.59 1.17 -11.62
CA THR A 143 30.18 0.17 -12.51
C THR A 143 31.70 0.29 -12.48
N VAL A 144 32.39 -0.76 -12.06
CA VAL A 144 33.85 -0.78 -11.94
C VAL A 144 34.44 -1.90 -12.80
N ARG A 145 35.53 -1.61 -13.51
CA ARG A 145 36.31 -2.63 -14.24
C ARG A 145 37.30 -3.30 -13.30
N LYS A 146 37.18 -4.61 -13.16
CA LYS A 146 38.12 -5.45 -12.41
C LYS A 146 38.74 -6.46 -13.38
N GLY A 147 39.90 -6.11 -13.93
CA GLY A 147 40.54 -6.87 -15.01
C GLY A 147 39.68 -6.88 -16.28
N THR A 148 39.35 -8.07 -16.78
CA THR A 148 38.48 -8.24 -17.96
C THR A 148 36.98 -8.18 -17.63
N ASN A 149 36.62 -8.24 -16.34
CA ASN A 149 35.23 -8.26 -15.89
C ASN A 149 34.76 -6.88 -15.47
N THR A 150 33.48 -6.60 -15.71
CA THR A 150 32.79 -5.42 -15.19
C THR A 150 31.90 -5.86 -14.04
N ILE A 151 32.07 -5.24 -12.87
CA ILE A 151 31.28 -5.54 -11.67
C ILE A 151 30.49 -4.32 -11.23
N SER A 152 29.35 -4.56 -10.58
CA SER A 152 28.57 -3.53 -9.91
C SER A 152 28.94 -3.50 -8.43
N GLU A 153 29.48 -2.37 -7.98
CA GLU A 153 29.68 -2.07 -6.58
C GLU A 153 28.48 -1.27 -6.07
N THR A 154 28.14 -1.44 -4.79
CA THR A 154 27.01 -0.72 -4.20
C THR A 154 27.43 0.69 -3.80
N LYS A 155 26.51 1.64 -3.94
CA LYS A 155 26.62 2.99 -3.37
C LYS A 155 26.02 3.09 -1.97
N ALA A 156 25.40 2.02 -1.47
CA ALA A 156 24.83 1.99 -0.14
C ALA A 156 25.92 1.69 0.90
N GLU A 157 25.84 2.39 2.03
CA GLU A 157 26.68 2.19 3.20
C GLU A 157 26.11 1.08 4.08
N ALA A 158 26.96 0.42 4.87
CA ALA A 158 26.54 -0.58 5.83
C ALA A 158 26.29 0.06 7.19
N GLY A 159 25.34 -0.49 7.94
CA GLY A 159 25.05 -0.05 9.29
C GLY A 159 24.17 -1.05 10.04
N TYR A 160 23.69 -0.60 11.18
CA TYR A 160 22.71 -1.30 11.99
C TYR A 160 21.53 -0.37 12.27
N LEU A 161 20.35 -0.85 11.91
CA LEU A 161 19.08 -0.29 12.30
C LEU A 161 18.86 -0.57 13.78
N VAL A 162 18.72 0.45 14.61
CA VAL A 162 18.57 0.33 16.05
C VAL A 162 17.37 1.10 16.57
N GLN A 163 16.83 0.66 17.71
CA GLN A 163 15.85 1.39 18.50
C GLN A 163 16.36 1.47 19.94
N GLN A 164 16.22 2.64 20.55
CA GLN A 164 16.69 2.91 21.91
C GLN A 164 15.59 2.66 22.94
N THR A 165 15.98 2.50 24.19
CA THR A 165 15.04 2.40 25.32
C THR A 165 14.42 3.76 25.60
N GLY A 166 13.09 3.82 25.69
CA GLY A 166 12.36 5.08 25.92
C GLY A 166 12.13 5.93 24.67
N ASP A 167 12.59 5.47 23.49
CA ASP A 167 12.33 6.12 22.20
C ASP A 167 11.75 5.11 21.20
N ASP A 168 10.69 5.51 20.52
CA ASP A 168 10.06 4.71 19.46
C ASP A 168 10.67 4.97 18.08
N GLY A 169 11.58 5.94 17.97
CA GLY A 169 12.38 6.23 16.78
C GLY A 169 13.43 5.19 16.45
N TYR A 170 13.62 5.02 15.14
CA TYR A 170 14.70 4.20 14.59
C TYR A 170 15.88 5.08 14.22
N TYR A 171 17.07 4.53 14.42
CA TYR A 171 18.34 5.14 14.07
C TYR A 171 19.19 4.17 13.25
N ILE A 172 20.17 4.70 12.53
CA ILE A 172 21.25 3.93 11.93
C ILE A 172 22.55 4.22 12.65
N CYS A 173 23.19 3.16 13.12
CA CYS A 173 24.58 3.16 13.54
C CYS A 173 25.46 2.71 12.36
N PRO A 174 26.33 3.56 11.81
CA PRO A 174 27.21 3.20 10.70
C PRO A 174 28.12 2.02 11.04
N ALA A 175 28.49 1.24 10.03
CA ALA A 175 29.38 0.09 10.17
C ALA A 175 30.20 -0.12 8.88
N GLU A 176 31.25 -0.90 8.98
CA GLU A 176 31.97 -1.41 7.82
C GLU A 176 31.35 -2.73 7.32
N PHE A 177 31.63 -3.07 6.06
CA PHE A 177 31.27 -4.39 5.55
C PHE A 177 32.32 -5.00 4.63
N ASP A 178 32.37 -6.33 4.63
CA ASP A 178 33.17 -7.12 3.69
C ASP A 178 32.27 -7.99 2.80
N ILE A 179 32.76 -8.31 1.61
CA ILE A 179 32.17 -9.31 0.73
C ILE A 179 32.90 -10.63 0.95
N MET A 180 32.17 -11.61 1.47
CA MET A 180 32.69 -12.94 1.80
C MET A 180 32.24 -13.94 0.75
N ASN A 181 33.08 -14.94 0.44
CA ASN A 181 32.70 -16.04 -0.44
C ASN A 181 32.05 -17.16 0.36
N TYR A 182 31.01 -17.77 -0.21
CA TYR A 182 30.53 -19.06 0.27
C TYR A 182 31.63 -20.10 0.08
N GLY A 183 31.85 -20.93 1.10
CA GLY A 183 32.63 -22.16 0.94
C GLY A 183 31.88 -23.19 0.10
N GLY A 184 32.48 -24.37 -0.10
CA GLY A 184 31.77 -25.51 -0.70
C GLY A 184 30.59 -25.94 0.18
N GLY A 185 29.38 -26.07 -0.40
CA GLY A 185 28.18 -26.49 0.33
C GLY A 185 26.89 -25.83 -0.15
N ARG A 186 25.77 -26.18 0.51
CA ARG A 186 24.45 -25.61 0.22
C ARG A 186 24.38 -24.17 0.74
N GLN A 187 24.00 -23.24 -0.12
CA GLN A 187 23.79 -21.84 0.25
C GLN A 187 22.69 -21.72 1.34
N PRO A 188 22.88 -20.88 2.36
CA PRO A 188 21.85 -20.57 3.34
C PRO A 188 20.61 -19.93 2.72
N GLU A 189 19.49 -20.02 3.45
CA GLU A 189 18.30 -19.24 3.14
C GLU A 189 18.46 -17.78 3.60
N ASN A 190 17.37 -17.03 3.65
CA ASN A 190 17.35 -15.68 4.20
C ASN A 190 17.62 -15.73 5.72
N GLU A 191 18.81 -15.35 6.17
CA GLU A 191 19.17 -15.36 7.59
C GLU A 191 20.28 -14.36 7.92
N VAL A 192 20.39 -14.05 9.21
CA VAL A 192 21.53 -13.34 9.80
C VAL A 192 22.21 -14.28 10.78
N ARG A 193 23.50 -14.56 10.56
CA ARG A 193 24.33 -15.26 11.54
C ARG A 193 25.08 -14.23 12.37
N TRP A 194 24.68 -14.13 13.61
CA TRP A 194 25.23 -13.18 14.56
C TRP A 194 26.54 -13.71 15.15
N GLY A 195 27.55 -12.85 15.25
CA GLY A 195 28.79 -13.14 15.95
C GLY A 195 28.61 -13.16 17.47
N GLU A 196 29.74 -13.28 18.17
CA GLU A 196 29.80 -13.29 19.62
C GLU A 196 29.22 -12.01 20.24
N PRO A 197 28.71 -12.06 21.48
CA PRO A 197 28.27 -10.88 22.22
C PRO A 197 29.31 -9.74 22.20
N GLY A 198 28.85 -8.51 22.00
CA GLY A 198 29.71 -7.32 21.88
C GLY A 198 30.58 -7.24 20.62
N SER A 199 30.56 -8.26 19.74
CA SER A 199 31.44 -8.26 18.56
C SER A 199 31.01 -7.28 17.47
N GLY A 200 29.72 -6.91 17.42
CA GLY A 200 29.17 -6.11 16.33
C GLY A 200 29.27 -6.77 14.96
N ARG A 201 29.56 -8.08 14.89
CA ARG A 201 29.72 -8.82 13.63
C ARG A 201 28.45 -9.57 13.26
N ALA A 202 28.01 -9.43 12.02
CA ALA A 202 26.85 -10.14 11.50
C ALA A 202 27.04 -10.56 10.04
N ASP A 203 26.86 -11.85 9.76
CA ASP A 203 26.87 -12.39 8.40
C ASP A 203 25.44 -12.39 7.83
N CYS A 204 25.24 -11.65 6.75
CA CYS A 204 23.95 -11.38 6.14
C CYS A 204 23.76 -12.21 4.88
N HIS A 205 22.83 -13.16 4.93
CA HIS A 205 22.51 -14.06 3.83
C HIS A 205 21.19 -13.66 3.15
N THR A 206 21.28 -13.17 1.91
CA THR A 206 20.11 -12.71 1.12
C THR A 206 19.42 -13.83 0.32
N GLY A 207 19.38 -15.05 0.88
CA GLY A 207 18.70 -16.21 0.28
C GLY A 207 19.43 -16.88 -0.89
N ARG A 208 18.86 -17.97 -1.39
CA ARG A 208 19.46 -18.78 -2.47
C ARG A 208 19.26 -18.18 -3.85
N MET A 209 20.31 -18.25 -4.67
CA MET A 209 20.23 -17.86 -6.07
C MET A 209 21.27 -18.62 -6.90
N SER A 210 20.89 -19.00 -8.12
CA SER A 210 21.79 -19.62 -9.09
C SER A 210 23.04 -18.75 -9.26
N LYS A 211 24.23 -19.37 -9.17
CA LYS A 211 25.55 -18.72 -9.27
C LYS A 211 25.90 -17.70 -8.17
N LYS A 212 25.12 -17.59 -7.10
CA LYS A 212 25.47 -16.71 -5.97
C LYS A 212 26.67 -17.28 -5.20
N ALA A 213 27.80 -16.59 -5.28
CA ALA A 213 29.03 -17.02 -4.64
C ALA A 213 29.34 -16.26 -3.35
N THR A 214 28.57 -15.22 -3.00
CA THR A 214 28.94 -14.30 -1.91
C THR A 214 27.81 -13.96 -0.95
N TYR A 215 28.20 -13.55 0.25
CA TYR A 215 27.38 -12.92 1.28
C TYR A 215 28.12 -11.69 1.83
N THR A 216 27.45 -10.88 2.66
CA THR A 216 28.07 -9.71 3.29
C THR A 216 28.28 -9.93 4.77
N ARG A 217 29.38 -9.42 5.30
CA ARG A 217 29.67 -9.39 6.72
C ARG A 217 29.71 -7.95 7.18
N HIS A 218 28.85 -7.57 8.13
CA HIS A 218 28.93 -6.29 8.82
C HIS A 218 29.94 -6.39 9.96
N ARG A 219 30.75 -5.35 10.17
CA ARG A 219 31.74 -5.29 11.25
C ARG A 219 32.00 -3.86 11.69
N ASP A 220 32.65 -3.73 12.83
CA ASP A 220 33.14 -2.45 13.37
C ASP A 220 32.08 -1.34 13.41
N PRO A 221 30.88 -1.61 13.98
CA PRO A 221 29.83 -0.60 14.09
C PRO A 221 30.20 0.51 15.07
N ASP A 222 29.86 1.75 14.70
CA ASP A 222 29.89 2.88 15.61
C ASP A 222 28.52 3.04 16.29
N TRP A 223 28.38 2.44 17.47
CA TRP A 223 27.16 2.52 18.28
C TRP A 223 26.92 3.91 18.89
N THR A 224 27.93 4.79 18.87
CA THR A 224 27.85 6.16 19.41
C THR A 224 27.24 7.13 18.39
N GLN A 225 27.50 6.89 17.10
CA GLN A 225 26.87 7.64 16.02
C GLN A 225 25.47 7.07 15.74
N ARG A 226 24.44 7.90 15.87
CA ARG A 226 23.04 7.49 15.71
C ARG A 226 22.32 8.45 14.78
N ILE A 227 22.24 8.09 13.52
CA ILE A 227 21.59 8.91 12.48
C ILE A 227 20.07 8.64 12.55
N PRO A 228 19.22 9.63 12.83
CA PRO A 228 17.78 9.41 12.92
C PRO A 228 17.20 9.01 11.56
N ILE A 229 16.22 8.10 11.57
CA ILE A 229 15.49 7.72 10.36
C ILE A 229 14.16 8.48 10.34
N PRO A 230 13.88 9.25 9.29
CA PRO A 230 12.59 9.90 9.12
C PRO A 230 11.42 8.90 9.12
N ASP A 231 10.32 9.27 9.77
CA ASP A 231 9.15 8.38 9.94
C ASP A 231 8.53 7.92 8.62
N ASN A 232 8.53 8.81 7.60
CA ASN A 232 8.07 8.47 6.27
C ASN A 232 8.93 7.38 5.59
N VAL A 233 10.22 7.31 5.89
CA VAL A 233 11.12 6.28 5.34
C VAL A 233 10.88 4.92 6.02
N VAL A 234 10.64 4.93 7.33
CA VAL A 234 10.22 3.74 8.08
C VAL A 234 8.87 3.23 7.57
N GLN A 235 7.92 4.14 7.36
CA GLN A 235 6.59 3.82 6.86
C GLN A 235 6.63 3.24 5.44
N ALA A 236 7.38 3.87 4.53
CA ALA A 236 7.59 3.36 3.18
C ALA A 236 8.13 1.93 3.21
N TYR A 237 9.12 1.63 4.08
CA TYR A 237 9.65 0.27 4.19
C TYR A 237 8.62 -0.74 4.67
N ARG A 238 7.70 -0.35 5.57
CA ARG A 238 6.59 -1.21 6.05
C ARG A 238 5.56 -1.49 4.94
N GLU A 239 5.34 -0.50 4.07
CA GLU A 239 4.38 -0.54 2.96
C GLU A 239 4.85 -1.36 1.74
N ASP A 240 6.13 -1.75 1.64
CA ASP A 240 6.63 -2.68 0.60
C ASP A 240 6.12 -4.12 0.84
N SER A 241 4.82 -4.31 0.67
CA SER A 241 4.07 -5.56 0.80
C SER A 241 4.52 -6.63 -0.20
N SER A 242 5.13 -6.21 -1.31
CA SER A 242 5.66 -7.11 -2.34
C SER A 242 7.07 -7.61 -2.06
N ARG A 243 7.72 -7.12 -0.99
CA ARG A 243 9.07 -7.53 -0.61
C ARG A 243 9.10 -9.03 -0.35
N LYS A 244 10.04 -9.71 -1.02
CA LYS A 244 10.42 -11.08 -0.74
C LYS A 244 11.86 -11.07 -0.24
N GLY A 245 12.12 -11.68 0.91
CA GLY A 245 13.47 -11.74 1.49
C GLY A 245 13.45 -11.55 3.00
N VAL A 246 14.58 -11.10 3.53
CA VAL A 246 14.74 -10.76 4.95
C VAL A 246 13.91 -9.53 5.32
N GLU A 247 13.23 -9.63 6.45
CA GLU A 247 12.41 -8.58 7.05
C GLU A 247 13.15 -7.93 8.22
N LEU A 248 13.20 -6.60 8.23
CA LEU A 248 13.91 -5.85 9.26
C LEU A 248 13.01 -5.45 10.42
N LEU A 249 11.77 -5.03 10.18
CA LEU A 249 10.96 -4.29 11.16
C LEU A 249 9.81 -5.10 11.76
N ASP A 250 9.21 -5.98 10.97
CA ASP A 250 7.95 -6.67 11.31
C ASP A 250 8.20 -8.13 11.71
N GLU A 251 8.04 -8.44 13.00
CA GLU A 251 8.31 -9.79 13.52
C GLU A 251 7.24 -10.82 13.18
N GLU A 252 6.05 -10.37 12.76
CA GLU A 252 4.96 -11.25 12.34
C GLU A 252 5.19 -11.77 10.91
N LYS A 253 6.08 -11.13 10.15
CA LYS A 253 6.46 -11.54 8.80
C LYS A 253 7.60 -12.55 8.81
N GLY A 254 7.55 -13.49 7.87
CA GLY A 254 8.61 -14.49 7.69
C GLY A 254 9.96 -13.87 7.36
N ASN A 255 11.04 -14.54 7.78
CA ASN A 255 12.44 -14.08 7.67
C ASN A 255 12.75 -12.77 8.42
N PHE A 256 12.01 -12.46 9.48
CA PHE A 256 12.41 -11.41 10.42
C PHE A 256 13.79 -11.70 11.00
N CYS A 257 14.71 -10.73 10.96
CA CYS A 257 16.10 -10.98 11.34
C CYS A 257 16.62 -10.18 12.53
N ALA A 258 15.86 -9.24 13.09
CA ALA A 258 16.36 -8.37 14.16
C ALA A 258 16.49 -9.12 15.50
N LYS A 259 17.42 -8.66 16.35
CA LYS A 259 17.43 -8.99 17.78
C LYS A 259 16.65 -7.94 18.56
N LYS A 260 15.99 -8.36 19.64
CA LYS A 260 15.20 -7.52 20.55
C LYS A 260 15.59 -7.72 22.01
N GLY A 261 15.31 -6.71 22.85
CA GLY A 261 15.53 -6.72 24.29
C GLY A 261 16.96 -7.09 24.67
N ASN A 262 17.10 -7.98 25.66
CA ASN A 262 18.40 -8.43 26.17
C ASN A 262 19.31 -9.01 25.07
N ALA A 263 18.75 -9.63 24.02
CA ALA A 263 19.56 -10.16 22.93
C ALA A 263 20.18 -9.04 22.07
N ALA A 264 19.47 -7.91 21.92
CA ALA A 264 20.01 -6.73 21.24
C ALA A 264 21.13 -6.11 22.07
N ALA A 265 20.86 -5.81 23.34
CA ALA A 265 21.84 -5.26 24.27
C ALA A 265 23.11 -6.14 24.39
N SER A 266 22.95 -7.47 24.51
CA SER A 266 24.10 -8.39 24.56
C SER A 266 24.92 -8.41 23.28
N PHE A 267 24.27 -8.29 22.12
CA PHE A 267 24.97 -8.29 20.84
C PHE A 267 25.74 -6.97 20.62
N THR A 268 25.12 -5.84 20.95
CA THR A 268 25.74 -4.52 20.76
C THR A 268 26.76 -4.19 21.85
N GLY A 269 26.57 -4.71 23.07
CA GLY A 269 27.29 -4.28 24.27
C GLY A 269 26.75 -2.97 24.86
N TRP A 270 25.54 -2.55 24.46
CA TRP A 270 24.91 -1.29 24.87
C TRP A 270 23.52 -1.55 25.45
N ASP A 271 23.36 -1.30 26.74
CA ASP A 271 22.13 -1.61 27.50
C ASP A 271 20.90 -0.82 27.04
N ASP A 272 21.12 0.35 26.43
CA ASP A 272 20.04 1.19 25.93
C ASP A 272 19.49 0.74 24.57
N ILE A 273 20.20 -0.13 23.83
CA ILE A 273 19.75 -0.64 22.52
C ILE A 273 18.84 -1.85 22.71
N ARG A 274 17.54 -1.64 22.48
CA ARG A 274 16.50 -2.69 22.63
C ARG A 274 16.14 -3.41 21.33
N PHE A 275 16.64 -2.94 20.21
CA PHE A 275 16.40 -3.52 18.89
C PHE A 275 17.64 -3.30 18.02
N VAL A 276 18.05 -4.31 17.27
CA VAL A 276 19.17 -4.21 16.33
C VAL A 276 18.98 -5.14 15.13
N ALA A 277 19.17 -4.61 13.93
CA ALA A 277 19.17 -5.38 12.68
C ALA A 277 20.26 -4.85 11.74
N PRO A 278 21.10 -5.70 11.12
CA PRO A 278 22.04 -5.24 10.11
C PRO A 278 21.28 -4.75 8.88
N CYS A 279 21.70 -3.62 8.32
CA CYS A 279 21.09 -3.04 7.13
C CYS A 279 22.12 -2.30 6.28
N PHE A 280 21.76 -2.05 5.03
CA PHE A 280 22.40 -1.05 4.19
C PHE A 280 21.51 0.18 4.07
N TYR A 281 22.09 1.35 3.89
CA TYR A 281 21.37 2.61 3.78
C TYR A 281 22.04 3.58 2.81
N LYS A 282 21.32 4.65 2.45
CA LYS A 282 21.90 5.84 1.83
C LYS A 282 21.31 7.07 2.48
N THR A 283 22.12 8.12 2.52
CA THR A 283 21.66 9.47 2.84
C THR A 283 21.30 10.24 1.58
N ASP A 284 20.45 11.24 1.73
CA ASP A 284 20.26 12.28 0.71
C ASP A 284 21.42 13.29 0.74
N ALA A 285 21.30 14.35 -0.07
CA ALA A 285 22.30 15.42 -0.16
C ALA A 285 22.39 16.28 1.12
N GLN A 286 21.40 16.20 2.00
CA GLN A 286 21.33 16.90 3.28
C GLN A 286 21.91 16.06 4.42
N GLY A 287 22.20 14.78 4.17
CA GLY A 287 22.73 13.83 5.16
C GLY A 287 21.66 13.07 5.92
N GLU A 288 20.37 13.22 5.57
CA GLU A 288 19.27 12.49 6.18
C GLU A 288 19.12 11.11 5.55
N ILE A 289 18.66 10.11 6.32
CA ILE A 289 18.44 8.76 5.77
C ILE A 289 17.34 8.80 4.72
N ALA A 290 17.70 8.53 3.46
CA ALA A 290 16.77 8.54 2.33
C ALA A 290 16.05 7.19 2.17
N HIS A 291 16.80 6.09 2.32
CA HIS A 291 16.26 4.74 2.25
C HIS A 291 17.21 3.72 2.87
N PHE A 292 16.66 2.59 3.31
CA PHE A 292 17.42 1.47 3.87
C PHE A 292 16.83 0.12 3.44
N GLY A 293 17.63 -0.94 3.55
CA GLY A 293 17.20 -2.31 3.30
C GLY A 293 18.28 -3.34 3.62
N PHE A 294 17.91 -4.62 3.62
CA PHE A 294 18.78 -5.67 4.17
C PHE A 294 20.05 -5.97 3.34
N GLY A 295 19.95 -6.06 2.01
CA GLY A 295 21.08 -6.44 1.15
C GLY A 295 21.57 -5.27 0.30
N ARG A 296 22.86 -5.23 -0.06
CA ARG A 296 23.54 -4.16 -0.84
C ARG A 296 22.79 -3.53 -2.02
N PHE A 297 21.88 -4.28 -2.67
CA PHE A 297 21.04 -3.83 -3.77
C PHE A 297 19.57 -4.09 -3.42
N TYR A 298 19.11 -3.47 -2.34
CA TYR A 298 17.74 -3.55 -1.87
C TYR A 298 16.79 -2.73 -2.75
N ARG A 299 15.50 -3.03 -2.67
CA ARG A 299 14.46 -2.27 -3.37
C ARG A 299 14.36 -0.86 -2.79
N ILE A 300 14.24 0.15 -3.64
CA ILE A 300 14.05 1.54 -3.23
C ILE A 300 12.63 2.00 -3.58
N ALA A 301 12.12 2.97 -2.82
CA ALA A 301 10.84 3.59 -3.07
C ALA A 301 10.91 4.50 -4.32
N TYR A 302 9.80 4.65 -5.03
CA TYR A 302 9.62 5.75 -5.99
C TYR A 302 9.54 7.09 -5.24
N HIS A 303 9.94 8.16 -5.92
CA HIS A 303 9.86 9.52 -5.36
C HIS A 303 8.43 10.04 -5.23
N MET A 304 7.51 9.54 -6.07
CA MET A 304 6.10 9.91 -6.07
C MET A 304 5.26 8.77 -5.49
N SER A 305 4.31 9.14 -4.64
CA SER A 305 3.28 8.26 -4.09
C SER A 305 2.16 8.02 -5.10
N ILE A 306 1.26 7.08 -4.81
CA ILE A 306 0.04 6.89 -5.59
C ILE A 306 -0.81 8.18 -5.60
N GLY A 307 -0.93 8.86 -4.45
CA GLY A 307 -1.68 10.11 -4.30
C GLY A 307 -1.15 11.23 -5.19
N ASP A 308 0.18 11.33 -5.38
CA ASP A 308 0.77 12.34 -6.26
C ASP A 308 0.34 12.19 -7.74
N HIS A 309 -0.17 11.01 -8.13
CA HIS A 309 -0.73 10.76 -9.45
C HIS A 309 -2.25 10.98 -9.54
N VAL A 310 -2.94 11.21 -8.42
CA VAL A 310 -4.37 11.53 -8.33
C VAL A 310 -4.60 13.04 -8.51
N LEU A 311 -4.00 13.58 -9.58
CA LEU A 311 -3.99 15.02 -9.86
C LEU A 311 -5.40 15.56 -10.10
N ARG A 312 -5.71 16.72 -9.50
CA ARG A 312 -6.98 17.46 -9.66
C ARG A 312 -8.25 16.76 -9.15
N MET A 313 -8.10 15.59 -8.53
CA MET A 313 -9.20 14.83 -7.90
C MET A 313 -9.22 14.97 -6.38
N GLU A 314 -8.20 15.62 -5.81
CA GLU A 314 -8.18 16.07 -4.42
C GLU A 314 -8.98 17.37 -4.33
N SER A 315 -9.98 17.40 -3.46
CA SER A 315 -10.82 18.57 -3.21
C SER A 315 -11.34 18.52 -1.78
N ASP A 316 -11.14 19.61 -1.06
CA ASP A 316 -11.68 19.83 0.29
C ASP A 316 -13.17 20.19 0.27
N ARG A 317 -13.64 20.67 -0.87
CA ARG A 317 -15.04 21.00 -1.10
C ARG A 317 -15.94 19.76 -1.12
N ILE A 318 -17.19 19.96 -0.72
CA ILE A 318 -18.24 18.95 -0.73
C ILE A 318 -18.64 18.64 -2.17
N ASP A 319 -18.44 17.38 -2.58
CA ASP A 319 -18.92 16.86 -3.85
C ASP A 319 -20.35 16.30 -3.73
N TYR A 320 -20.93 15.87 -4.85
CA TYR A 320 -22.26 15.27 -4.84
C TYR A 320 -22.33 13.98 -4.01
N THR A 321 -21.25 13.20 -3.99
CA THR A 321 -21.21 11.95 -3.23
C THR A 321 -21.23 12.23 -1.73
N ASP A 322 -20.53 13.24 -1.25
CA ASP A 322 -20.57 13.70 0.14
C ASP A 322 -21.96 14.11 0.59
N ALA A 323 -22.62 14.92 -0.24
CA ALA A 323 -23.95 15.41 0.03
C ALA A 323 -24.97 14.28 0.25
N LEU A 324 -24.75 13.11 -0.40
CA LEU A 324 -25.70 12.01 -0.37
C LEU A 324 -25.29 10.86 0.55
N PHE A 325 -24.02 10.44 0.50
CA PHE A 325 -23.48 9.28 1.21
C PHE A 325 -22.79 9.61 2.53
N GLY A 326 -22.67 10.90 2.87
CA GLY A 326 -22.08 11.40 4.10
C GLY A 326 -20.66 11.94 3.89
N ARG A 327 -20.25 12.86 4.77
CA ARG A 327 -18.92 13.48 4.78
C ARG A 327 -18.25 13.32 6.14
N ARG A 328 -16.94 13.12 6.13
CA ARG A 328 -16.06 13.20 7.30
C ARG A 328 -15.17 14.42 7.22
N GLU A 329 -14.74 14.91 8.37
CA GLU A 329 -13.68 15.93 8.43
C GLU A 329 -12.46 15.42 7.67
N GLU A 330 -11.94 16.26 6.80
CA GLU A 330 -10.67 16.02 6.14
C GLU A 330 -9.58 16.46 7.10
N ARG A 331 -8.72 15.53 7.50
CA ARG A 331 -7.49 15.96 8.17
C ARG A 331 -6.65 16.63 7.10
N GLU A 332 -6.19 17.86 7.37
CA GLU A 332 -4.95 18.33 6.74
C GLU A 332 -3.96 17.17 6.80
N ARG A 333 -3.23 16.92 5.72
CA ARG A 333 -2.09 15.98 5.69
C ARG A 333 -1.11 16.41 6.77
N ALA A 334 -1.38 16.03 8.02
CA ALA A 334 -0.46 16.13 9.12
C ALA A 334 0.68 15.24 8.66
N ARG A 335 1.76 15.89 8.20
CA ARG A 335 3.08 15.29 8.11
C ARG A 335 3.20 14.41 9.33
N VAL A 336 3.30 13.10 9.07
CA VAL A 336 3.21 12.04 10.06
C VAL A 336 4.26 12.30 11.12
N GLY A 337 3.84 12.97 12.19
CA GLY A 337 4.49 12.99 13.49
C GLY A 337 3.76 11.96 14.32
N ARG A 338 4.51 10.96 14.80
CA ARG A 338 4.02 9.91 15.68
C ARG A 338 3.16 10.47 16.82
N GLU A 339 1.87 10.21 16.72
CA GLU A 339 1.04 9.76 17.84
C GLU A 339 -0.31 9.29 17.29
N GLN A 340 -0.78 8.13 17.77
CA GLN A 340 -2.08 7.50 17.50
C GLN A 340 -2.17 6.50 16.34
N THR A 341 -1.41 5.42 16.43
CA THR A 341 -1.87 4.11 15.94
C THR A 341 -2.49 3.36 17.14
N ASN A 342 -3.79 3.01 17.03
CA ASN A 342 -4.63 2.17 17.93
C ASN A 342 -5.82 2.82 18.67
N ARG A 343 -6.26 4.03 18.31
CA ARG A 343 -7.68 4.38 18.45
C ARG A 343 -8.31 4.38 17.06
N ARG A 344 -9.52 3.82 16.91
CA ARG A 344 -10.38 4.03 15.74
C ARG A 344 -10.21 5.48 15.29
N SER A 345 -9.68 5.68 14.07
CA SER A 345 -9.36 6.98 13.49
C SER A 345 -10.42 8.02 13.89
N GLY A 346 -10.01 9.00 14.72
CA GLY A 346 -10.87 10.07 15.21
C GLY A 346 -11.13 11.12 14.13
N CYS A 347 -11.62 10.70 12.95
CA CYS A 347 -12.24 11.58 11.98
C CYS A 347 -13.69 11.77 12.41
N LYS A 348 -14.03 12.98 12.82
CA LYS A 348 -15.42 13.31 13.14
C LYS A 348 -16.24 13.31 11.85
N GLU A 349 -17.39 12.65 11.88
CA GLU A 349 -18.33 12.73 10.77
C GLU A 349 -19.00 14.10 10.80
N LEU A 350 -18.95 14.83 9.67
CA LEU A 350 -19.68 16.09 9.54
C LEU A 350 -21.19 15.81 9.43
N TRP A 351 -21.56 14.80 8.65
CA TRP A 351 -22.92 14.24 8.61
C TRP A 351 -22.92 12.81 8.05
N ALA A 352 -23.97 12.06 8.40
CA ALA A 352 -24.17 10.70 7.94
C ALA A 352 -24.84 10.62 6.55
N SER A 353 -24.82 9.42 5.96
CA SER A 353 -25.54 9.09 4.72
C SER A 353 -27.04 9.38 4.82
N ARG A 354 -27.62 9.95 3.76
CA ARG A 354 -29.07 10.13 3.61
C ARG A 354 -29.77 8.92 3.02
N LEU A 355 -29.00 7.94 2.55
CA LEU A 355 -29.49 6.71 1.95
C LEU A 355 -29.33 5.54 2.91
N ALA A 356 -30.37 4.71 2.99
CA ALA A 356 -30.38 3.41 3.63
C ALA A 356 -30.64 2.34 2.56
N PHE A 357 -29.93 1.22 2.67
CA PHE A 357 -30.00 0.12 1.70
C PHE A 357 -30.41 -1.15 2.42
N ALA A 358 -31.50 -1.77 1.96
CA ALA A 358 -31.89 -3.10 2.40
C ALA A 358 -31.19 -4.17 1.57
N ASP A 359 -31.13 -5.39 2.08
CA ASP A 359 -30.62 -6.54 1.34
C ASP A 359 -31.55 -6.89 0.18
N ALA A 360 -30.97 -7.24 -0.97
CA ALA A 360 -31.74 -7.76 -2.09
C ALA A 360 -31.92 -9.27 -1.92
N VAL A 361 -33.17 -9.66 -1.72
CA VAL A 361 -33.63 -11.03 -1.57
C VAL A 361 -34.06 -11.56 -2.95
N PRO A 362 -33.69 -12.79 -3.33
CA PRO A 362 -34.09 -13.34 -4.62
C PRO A 362 -35.60 -13.57 -4.69
N LYS A 363 -36.22 -13.22 -5.82
CA LYS A 363 -37.64 -13.49 -6.10
C LYS A 363 -37.89 -14.94 -6.52
N GLU A 364 -36.88 -15.58 -7.08
CA GLU A 364 -36.91 -16.96 -7.58
C GLU A 364 -35.87 -17.80 -6.84
N THR A 365 -35.98 -19.13 -6.90
CA THR A 365 -34.96 -20.02 -6.35
C THR A 365 -33.64 -19.86 -7.11
N PRO A 366 -32.55 -19.40 -6.47
CA PRO A 366 -31.26 -19.22 -7.14
C PRO A 366 -30.73 -20.54 -7.68
N ARG A 367 -30.14 -20.49 -8.88
CA ARG A 367 -29.42 -21.63 -9.46
C ARG A 367 -27.92 -21.42 -9.26
N THR A 368 -27.24 -22.44 -8.72
CA THR A 368 -25.80 -22.42 -8.53
C THR A 368 -25.10 -23.05 -9.72
N GLU A 369 -24.09 -22.37 -10.26
CA GLU A 369 -23.18 -22.97 -11.25
C GLU A 369 -22.04 -23.72 -10.55
N ALA A 370 -21.47 -24.72 -11.23
CA ALA A 370 -20.28 -25.39 -10.72
C ALA A 370 -19.13 -24.37 -10.59
N PRO A 371 -18.26 -24.49 -9.57
CA PRO A 371 -17.15 -23.57 -9.38
C PRO A 371 -16.20 -23.66 -10.58
N HIS A 372 -16.34 -22.71 -11.49
CA HIS A 372 -15.35 -22.41 -12.52
C HIS A 372 -14.51 -21.27 -11.96
N PHE A 373 -13.18 -21.42 -11.87
CA PHE A 373 -12.30 -20.33 -11.41
C PHE A 373 -12.59 -19.08 -12.24
N PRO A 374 -13.32 -18.08 -11.71
CA PRO A 374 -13.44 -16.82 -12.40
C PRO A 374 -12.10 -16.11 -12.18
N GLN A 375 -11.58 -15.43 -13.19
CA GLN A 375 -10.65 -14.35 -12.90
C GLN A 375 -11.39 -13.39 -11.97
N ILE A 376 -10.97 -13.32 -10.70
CA ILE A 376 -11.69 -12.60 -9.65
C ILE A 376 -11.85 -11.15 -10.10
N LEU A 377 -13.10 -10.76 -10.37
CA LEU A 377 -13.47 -9.38 -10.59
C LEU A 377 -13.34 -8.68 -9.24
N SER A 378 -12.32 -7.83 -9.10
CA SER A 378 -12.17 -6.97 -7.94
C SER A 378 -13.45 -6.15 -7.72
N ALA A 379 -13.79 -5.89 -6.46
CA ALA A 379 -14.91 -5.02 -6.08
C ALA A 379 -14.90 -3.74 -6.92
N PRO A 380 -16.06 -3.27 -7.37
CA PRO A 380 -16.09 -2.44 -8.54
C PRO A 380 -15.61 -1.03 -8.12
N LYS A 381 -14.68 -0.44 -8.89
CA LYS A 381 -13.91 0.76 -8.48
C LYS A 381 -14.38 2.02 -9.21
N PRO A 382 -14.24 3.21 -8.62
CA PRO A 382 -14.51 4.49 -9.30
C PRO A 382 -13.70 4.72 -10.59
N THR A 383 -12.69 3.89 -10.86
CA THR A 383 -11.82 3.97 -12.06
C THR A 383 -12.20 2.97 -13.17
N ALA A 384 -13.27 2.18 -12.99
CA ALA A 384 -13.71 1.15 -13.94
C ALA A 384 -15.22 1.24 -14.21
N VAL A 385 -15.65 1.49 -15.44
CA VAL A 385 -17.08 1.63 -15.80
C VAL A 385 -17.65 0.37 -16.47
N GLN A 386 -16.79 -0.46 -17.06
CA GLN A 386 -17.18 -1.68 -17.78
C GLN A 386 -17.90 -2.72 -16.91
N LEU A 387 -17.77 -2.63 -15.59
CA LEU A 387 -18.51 -3.49 -14.65
C LEU A 387 -19.97 -3.05 -14.44
N TYR A 388 -20.37 -1.90 -15.00
CA TYR A 388 -21.61 -1.24 -14.59
C TYR A 388 -22.52 -0.77 -15.75
N LEU A 389 -22.04 -0.77 -16.99
CA LEU A 389 -22.82 -0.38 -18.17
C LEU A 389 -22.67 -1.40 -19.30
N GLU A 390 -23.78 -1.75 -19.96
CA GLU A 390 -23.79 -2.59 -21.15
C GLU A 390 -23.14 -1.83 -22.32
N GLN A 391 -21.91 -2.21 -22.69
CA GLN A 391 -21.21 -1.62 -23.82
C GLN A 391 -21.65 -2.31 -25.11
N LYS A 392 -22.52 -1.66 -25.88
CA LYS A 392 -23.04 -2.16 -27.17
C LYS A 392 -21.94 -2.43 -28.23
N THR A 393 -20.75 -1.90 -28.04
CA THR A 393 -19.60 -2.03 -28.97
C THR A 393 -18.32 -2.31 -28.17
N GLY A 394 -18.06 -3.57 -27.85
CA GLY A 394 -16.88 -3.97 -27.08
C GLY A 394 -16.64 -5.48 -27.01
N ALA A 395 -17.67 -6.29 -27.25
CA ALA A 395 -17.59 -7.74 -27.26
C ALA A 395 -16.62 -8.30 -28.33
N ASP A 396 -16.51 -7.63 -29.49
CA ASP A 396 -15.66 -8.08 -30.60
C ASP A 396 -14.18 -7.67 -30.46
N ARG A 397 -13.79 -7.07 -29.31
CA ARG A 397 -12.42 -6.62 -29.02
C ARG A 397 -11.68 -7.47 -27.98
N LEU A 398 -12.28 -8.58 -27.54
CA LEU A 398 -11.65 -9.56 -26.64
C LEU A 398 -10.90 -10.65 -27.40
#